data_AF-A0A1L0B0V4-F1
#
_entry.id   AF-A0A1L0B0V4-F1
#
_cell.length_a   1.000
_cell.length_b   1.000
_cell.length_c   1.000
_cell.angle_alpha   90.00
_cell.angle_beta   90.00
_cell.angle_gamma   90.00
#
_symmetry.space_group_name_H-M   'P 1'
#
loop_
_entity.id
_entity.type
_entity.pdbx_description
1 polymer ?
#
loop_
_entity_poly.entity_id
_entity_poly.type
_entity_poly.pdbx_seq_one_letter_code
_entity_poly.pdbx_strand_id
1 'polypeptide(L)'
;MIDGVIRDINHHWQGGQQLLISSFNHLLLAEIKRRAPEISLACLFEAPLPNDWLTSMQYVGAEFIHPKDSGLTEQQVNAMTVAGYSVNVWTVNCLARANQLYNWGVTGICTDIPQQFPPCYRN
;
A
#
# COMPACT_ATOMS: atom_id res chain seq x y z
N MET A 1 -16.18 16.37 3.16
CA MET A 1 -15.42 15.75 2.05
C MET A 1 -15.28 14.24 2.26
N ILE A 2 -14.76 13.78 3.41
CA ILE A 2 -14.62 12.34 3.75
C ILE A 2 -15.96 11.61 3.80
N ASP A 3 -16.99 12.22 4.42
CA ASP A 3 -18.33 11.62 4.52
C ASP A 3 -19.01 11.40 3.17
N GLY A 4 -18.67 12.22 2.16
CA GLY A 4 -19.11 11.99 0.79
C GLY A 4 -18.54 10.69 0.25
N VAL A 5 -17.21 10.56 0.33
CA VAL A 5 -16.48 9.39 -0.17
C VAL A 5 -16.94 8.10 0.53
N ILE A 6 -17.06 8.10 1.87
CA ILE A 6 -17.50 6.90 2.61
C ILE A 6 -18.93 6.52 2.22
N ARG A 7 -19.83 7.50 2.12
CA ARG A 7 -21.21 7.26 1.68
C ARG A 7 -21.26 6.71 0.25
N ASP A 8 -20.49 7.29 -0.67
CA ASP A 8 -20.46 6.84 -2.07
C ASP A 8 -19.89 5.43 -2.18
N ILE A 9 -18.83 5.12 -1.42
CA ILE A 9 -18.30 3.75 -1.30
C ILE A 9 -19.39 2.81 -0.79
N ASN A 10 -20.05 3.12 0.32
CA ASN A 10 -21.07 2.25 0.89
C ASN A 10 -22.29 2.08 -0.03
N HIS A 11 -22.60 3.10 -0.83
CA HIS A 11 -23.71 3.05 -1.77
C HIS A 11 -23.38 2.22 -3.02
N HIS A 12 -22.18 2.39 -3.58
CA HIS A 12 -21.80 1.82 -4.87
C HIS A 12 -20.96 0.54 -4.79
N TRP A 13 -20.22 0.34 -3.71
CA TRP A 13 -19.37 -0.83 -3.47
C TRP A 13 -20.11 -1.85 -2.60
N GLN A 14 -21.09 -2.52 -3.19
CA GLN A 14 -22.02 -3.45 -2.54
C GLN A 14 -21.40 -4.85 -2.34
N GLY A 15 -20.23 -4.93 -1.68
CA GLY A 15 -19.60 -6.20 -1.24
C GLY A 15 -19.16 -7.17 -2.34
N GLY A 16 -18.28 -8.12 -1.98
CA GLY A 16 -17.77 -9.18 -2.87
C GLY A 16 -16.37 -8.94 -3.45
N GLN A 17 -15.85 -7.71 -3.37
CA GLN A 17 -14.48 -7.37 -3.76
C GLN A 17 -13.77 -6.64 -2.62
N GLN A 18 -12.49 -6.93 -2.43
CA GLN A 18 -11.65 -6.27 -1.43
C GLN A 18 -11.45 -4.80 -1.80
N LEU A 19 -11.59 -3.90 -0.82
CA LEU A 19 -11.37 -2.47 -0.97
C LEU A 19 -10.13 -2.05 -0.17
N LEU A 20 -9.21 -1.34 -0.81
CA LEU A 20 -8.02 -0.75 -0.20
C LEU A 20 -7.96 0.73 -0.60
N ILE A 21 -7.85 1.63 0.38
CA ILE A 21 -7.66 3.06 0.13
C ILE A 21 -6.22 3.45 0.47
N SER A 22 -5.51 4.04 -0.48
CA SER A 22 -4.16 4.55 -0.27
C SER A 22 -4.06 6.06 -0.42
N SER A 23 -3.27 6.74 0.41
CA SER A 23 -3.01 8.19 0.28
C SER A 23 -1.64 8.61 0.84
N PHE A 24 -1.08 9.68 0.31
CA PHE A 24 0.05 10.40 0.95
C PHE A 24 -0.41 11.26 2.13
N ASN A 25 -1.69 11.60 2.20
CA ASN A 25 -2.24 12.36 3.31
C ASN A 25 -2.61 11.39 4.44
N HIS A 26 -1.67 11.14 5.35
CA HIS A 26 -1.88 10.20 6.45
C HIS A 26 -2.91 10.69 7.47
N LEU A 27 -3.10 12.01 7.63
CA LEU A 27 -4.17 12.56 8.48
C LEU A 27 -5.56 12.22 7.93
N LEU A 28 -5.72 12.28 6.61
CA LEU A 28 -6.95 11.86 5.93
C LEU A 28 -7.21 10.36 6.18
N LEU A 29 -6.19 9.51 6.06
CA LEU A 29 -6.33 8.07 6.29
C LEU A 29 -6.72 7.77 7.73
N ALA A 30 -6.10 8.44 8.72
CA ALA A 30 -6.46 8.26 10.13
C ALA A 30 -7.94 8.62 10.38
N GLU A 31 -8.45 9.67 9.73
CA GLU A 31 -9.84 10.06 9.86
C GLU A 31 -10.80 9.08 9.14
N ILE A 32 -10.38 8.48 8.03
CA ILE A 32 -11.11 7.38 7.40
C ILE A 32 -11.14 6.17 8.34
N LYS A 33 -10.00 5.76 8.90
CA LYS A 33 -9.91 4.62 9.83
C LYS A 33 -10.85 4.78 11.02
N ARG A 34 -10.93 6.00 11.55
CA ARG A 34 -11.82 6.33 12.68
C ARG A 34 -13.31 6.20 12.34
N ARG A 35 -13.71 6.50 11.10
CA ARG A 35 -15.12 6.51 10.66
C ARG A 35 -15.58 5.20 10.02
N ALA A 36 -14.68 4.47 9.39
CA ALA A 36 -14.93 3.23 8.66
C ALA A 36 -13.77 2.25 8.92
N PRO A 37 -13.66 1.71 10.15
CA PRO A 37 -12.53 0.86 10.57
C PRO A 37 -12.38 -0.44 9.77
N GLU A 38 -13.46 -0.89 9.14
CA GLU A 38 -13.52 -2.06 8.26
C GLU A 38 -12.82 -1.86 6.91
N ILE A 39 -12.57 -0.62 6.48
CA ILE A 39 -11.87 -0.34 5.24
C ILE A 39 -10.36 -0.51 5.49
N SER A 40 -9.74 -1.38 4.70
CA SER A 40 -8.29 -1.55 4.70
C SER A 40 -7.61 -0.31 4.13
N LEU A 41 -6.52 0.12 4.76
CA LEU A 41 -5.81 1.35 4.39
C LEU A 41 -4.34 1.10 4.06
N ALA A 42 -3.82 1.96 3.20
CA ALA A 42 -2.42 2.00 2.79
C ALA A 42 -1.80 3.39 2.91
N CYS A 43 -0.68 3.50 3.64
CA CYS A 43 0.10 4.75 3.66
C CYS A 43 1.09 4.80 2.49
N LEU A 44 0.97 5.83 1.64
CA LEU A 44 1.95 6.10 0.59
C LEU A 44 3.14 6.87 1.13
N PHE A 45 4.33 6.48 0.71
CA PHE A 45 5.59 7.16 1.02
C PHE A 45 6.39 7.43 -0.25
N GLU A 46 6.87 8.66 -0.38
CA GLU A 46 7.89 9.04 -1.37
C GLU A 46 9.27 8.47 -0.99
N ALA A 47 10.21 8.57 -1.92
CA ALA A 47 11.61 8.28 -1.66
C ALA A 47 12.37 9.57 -1.26
N PRO A 48 13.33 9.49 -0.32
CA PRO A 48 13.67 8.31 0.48
C PRO A 48 12.59 7.98 1.52
N LEU A 49 12.45 6.70 1.87
CA LEU A 49 11.57 6.28 2.95
C LEU A 49 11.98 6.99 4.26
N PRO A 50 11.08 7.72 4.93
CA PRO A 50 11.40 8.39 6.19
C PRO A 50 11.77 7.39 7.29
N ASN A 51 12.70 7.75 8.17
CA ASN A 51 13.11 6.87 9.28
C ASN A 51 11.98 6.58 10.28
N ASP A 52 10.98 7.45 10.34
CA ASP A 52 9.82 7.39 11.22
C ASP A 52 8.56 6.82 10.54
N TRP A 53 8.71 6.10 9.41
CA TRP A 53 7.58 5.49 8.69
C TRP A 53 6.67 4.65 9.61
N LEU A 54 7.23 3.97 10.60
CA LEU A 54 6.49 3.13 11.54
C LEU A 54 5.53 3.95 12.40
N THR A 55 5.93 5.15 12.81
CA THR A 55 5.08 6.07 13.59
C THR A 55 3.85 6.48 12.77
N SER A 56 4.03 6.81 11.49
CA SER A 56 2.93 7.13 10.59
C SER A 56 1.97 5.95 10.41
N MET A 57 2.52 4.75 10.20
CA MET A 57 1.71 3.53 10.08
C MET A 57 0.86 3.26 11.33
N GLN A 58 1.47 3.37 12.52
CA GLN A 58 0.79 3.18 13.80
C GLN A 58 -0.25 4.26 14.07
N TYR A 59 0.05 5.52 13.72
CA TYR A 59 -0.89 6.63 13.87
C TYR A 59 -2.16 6.44 13.02
N VAL A 60 -2.00 5.99 11.78
CA VAL A 60 -3.13 5.71 10.89
C VAL A 60 -3.87 4.44 11.28
N GLY A 61 -3.16 3.43 11.80
CA GLY A 61 -3.70 2.08 11.97
C GLY A 61 -3.88 1.37 10.62
N ALA A 62 -2.98 1.60 9.68
CA ALA A 62 -3.01 1.00 8.34
C ALA A 62 -2.41 -0.41 8.32
N GLU A 63 -2.97 -1.28 7.48
CA GLU A 63 -2.48 -2.66 7.27
C GLU A 63 -1.42 -2.74 6.16
N PHE A 64 -1.43 -1.79 5.23
CA PHE A 64 -0.57 -1.77 4.05
C PHE A 64 0.37 -0.56 4.04
N ILE A 65 1.60 -0.77 3.61
CA ILE A 65 2.57 0.31 3.33
C ILE A 65 2.92 0.32 1.86
N HIS A 66 2.86 1.51 1.25
CA HIS A 66 3.13 1.72 -0.16
C HIS A 66 4.38 2.59 -0.36
N PRO A 67 5.60 2.02 -0.25
CA PRO A 67 6.83 2.75 -0.47
C PRO A 67 7.13 2.90 -1.96
N LYS A 68 7.78 4.01 -2.32
CA LYS A 68 8.33 4.18 -3.66
C LYS A 68 9.53 3.25 -3.88
N ASP A 69 9.64 2.67 -5.08
CA ASP A 69 10.73 1.75 -5.45
C ASP A 69 12.12 2.42 -5.41
N SER A 70 12.19 3.72 -5.72
CA SER A 70 13.44 4.46 -5.86
C SER A 70 14.28 4.39 -4.57
N GLY A 71 15.40 3.67 -4.63
CA GLY A 71 16.33 3.51 -3.50
C GLY A 71 15.83 2.56 -2.41
N LEU A 72 14.73 1.82 -2.65
CA LEU A 72 14.20 0.86 -1.68
C LEU A 72 15.12 -0.37 -1.57
N THR A 73 15.46 -0.71 -0.32
CA THR A 73 16.40 -1.80 0.01
C THR A 73 15.70 -3.02 0.61
N GLU A 74 16.34 -4.17 0.52
CA GLU A 74 15.88 -5.41 1.17
C GLU A 74 15.69 -5.24 2.68
N GLN A 75 16.63 -4.54 3.34
CA GLN A 75 16.55 -4.28 4.76
C GLN A 75 15.30 -3.47 5.14
N GLN A 76 14.94 -2.47 4.34
CA GLN A 76 13.72 -1.70 4.57
C GLN A 76 12.46 -2.55 4.35
N VAL A 77 12.42 -3.35 3.28
CA VAL A 77 11.30 -4.27 3.02
C VAL A 77 11.13 -5.27 4.17
N ASN A 78 12.23 -5.87 4.63
CA ASN A 78 12.23 -6.79 5.76
C ASN A 78 11.75 -6.09 7.04
N ALA A 79 12.18 -4.86 7.31
CA ALA A 79 11.71 -4.12 8.48
C ALA A 79 10.19 -3.89 8.46
N MET A 80 9.61 -3.54 7.31
CA MET A 80 8.16 -3.37 7.15
C MET A 80 7.41 -4.70 7.30
N THR A 81 7.93 -5.77 6.70
CA THR A 81 7.31 -7.11 6.74
C THR A 81 7.36 -7.72 8.14
N VAL A 82 8.50 -7.62 8.84
CA VAL A 82 8.66 -8.08 10.23
C VAL A 82 7.76 -7.30 11.19
N ALA A 83 7.50 -6.02 10.92
CA ALA A 83 6.54 -5.22 11.67
C ALA A 83 5.06 -5.59 11.40
N GLY A 84 4.80 -6.54 10.48
CA GLY A 84 3.48 -7.10 10.21
C GLY A 84 2.69 -6.38 9.12
N TYR A 85 3.32 -5.51 8.33
CA TYR A 85 2.64 -4.78 7.25
C TYR A 85 2.72 -5.52 5.93
N SER A 86 1.66 -5.42 5.13
CA SER A 86 1.69 -5.81 3.71
C SER A 86 2.35 -4.70 2.89
N VAL A 87 3.40 -5.03 2.13
CA VAL A 87 4.21 -4.05 1.40
C VAL A 87 3.83 -4.07 -0.08
N ASN A 88 3.28 -2.97 -0.62
CA ASN A 88 3.02 -2.83 -2.05
C ASN A 88 3.85 -1.71 -2.67
N VAL A 89 4.80 -2.03 -3.55
CA VAL A 89 5.80 -1.07 -4.04
C VAL A 89 5.33 -0.36 -5.31
N TRP A 90 5.57 0.95 -5.43
CA TRP A 90 5.21 1.74 -6.63
C TRP A 90 6.36 2.62 -7.13
N THR A 91 6.50 2.96 -8.41
CA THR A 91 5.97 2.27 -9.58
C THR A 91 7.06 1.35 -10.13
N VAL A 92 6.77 0.05 -10.25
CA VAL A 92 7.75 -0.96 -10.65
C VAL A 92 7.52 -1.34 -12.11
N ASN A 93 8.34 -0.79 -13.01
CA ASN A 93 8.24 -1.01 -14.46
C ASN A 93 9.33 -1.95 -15.01
N CYS A 94 9.95 -2.77 -14.17
CA CYS A 94 10.99 -3.72 -14.55
C CYS A 94 10.69 -5.10 -13.95
N LEU A 95 10.56 -6.14 -14.79
CA LEU A 95 10.26 -7.51 -14.35
C LEU A 95 11.35 -8.06 -13.43
N ALA A 96 12.63 -7.79 -13.73
CA ALA A 96 13.73 -8.25 -12.87
C ALA A 96 13.64 -7.61 -11.47
N ARG A 97 13.26 -6.33 -11.41
CA ARG A 97 13.05 -5.63 -10.14
C ARG A 97 11.84 -6.16 -9.39
N ALA A 98 10.74 -6.42 -10.08
CA ALA A 98 9.57 -7.04 -9.47
C ALA A 98 9.88 -8.42 -8.88
N ASN A 99 10.62 -9.26 -9.60
CA ASN A 99 11.07 -10.55 -9.10
C ASN A 99 11.98 -10.40 -7.87
N GLN A 100 12.88 -9.41 -7.87
CA GLN A 100 13.72 -9.10 -6.71
C GLN A 100 12.87 -8.69 -5.49
N LEU A 101 11.91 -7.78 -5.68
CA LEU A 101 11.01 -7.32 -4.61
C LEU A 101 10.15 -8.47 -4.06
N TYR A 102 9.63 -9.34 -4.94
CA TYR A 102 8.92 -10.56 -4.54
C TYR A 102 9.79 -11.44 -3.63
N ASN A 103 11.05 -11.67 -4.01
CA ASN A 103 11.98 -12.46 -3.19
C ASN A 103 12.32 -11.80 -1.85
N TRP A 104 12.17 -10.48 -1.73
CA TRP A 104 12.31 -9.74 -0.46
C TRP A 104 11.05 -9.78 0.41
N GLY A 105 9.95 -10.38 -0.05
CA GLY A 105 8.70 -10.49 0.70
C GLY A 105 7.67 -9.39 0.42
N VAL A 106 7.84 -8.60 -0.64
CA VAL A 106 6.83 -7.64 -1.10
C VAL A 106 5.54 -8.37 -1.51
N THR A 107 4.39 -7.90 -1.03
CA THR A 107 3.07 -8.52 -1.25
C THR A 107 2.40 -8.07 -2.54
N GLY A 108 2.83 -6.94 -3.11
CA GLY A 108 2.26 -6.42 -4.36
C GLY A 108 3.13 -5.35 -5.01
N ILE A 109 2.85 -5.06 -6.28
CA ILE A 109 3.46 -3.95 -6.99
C ILE A 109 2.40 -3.14 -7.74
N CYS A 110 2.62 -1.84 -7.85
CA CYS A 110 1.92 -0.98 -8.80
C CYS A 110 2.84 -0.78 -10.01
N THR A 111 2.31 -0.96 -11.22
CA THR A 111 3.08 -0.89 -12.47
C THR A 111 2.28 -0.18 -13.57
N ASP A 112 2.97 0.56 -14.44
CA ASP A 112 2.37 1.19 -15.62
C ASP A 112 2.30 0.23 -16.83
N ILE A 113 2.95 -0.94 -16.71
CA ILE A 113 3.06 -1.95 -17.79
C ILE A 113 2.47 -3.31 -17.39
N PRO A 114 1.27 -3.39 -16.77
CA PRO A 114 0.72 -4.66 -16.25
C PRO A 114 0.53 -5.74 -17.33
N GLN A 115 0.37 -5.33 -18.59
CA GLN A 115 0.28 -6.21 -19.76
C GLN A 115 1.58 -6.96 -20.08
N GLN A 116 2.73 -6.48 -19.60
CA GLN A 116 4.04 -7.12 -19.81
C GLN A 116 4.38 -8.15 -18.72
N PHE A 117 3.61 -8.17 -17.64
CA PHE A 117 3.83 -9.11 -16.54
C PHE A 117 3.20 -10.47 -16.84
N PRO A 118 3.93 -11.59 -16.60
CA PRO A 118 3.39 -12.94 -16.80
C PRO A 118 2.15 -13.22 -15.94
N PRO A 119 1.25 -14.14 -16.35
CA PRO A 119 0.06 -14.48 -15.59
C PRO A 119 0.32 -14.96 -14.16
N CYS A 120 1.50 -15.55 -13.88
CA CYS A 120 1.87 -15.97 -12.53
C CYS A 120 2.04 -14.83 -11.51
N TYR A 121 2.03 -13.56 -11.95
CA TYR A 121 2.01 -12.38 -11.08
C TYR A 121 0.60 -11.89 -10.74
N ARG A 122 -0.45 -12.53 -11.29
CA ARG A 122 -1.85 -12.22 -11.01
C ARG A 122 -2.37 -13.22 -9.98
N ASN A 123 -2.36 -12.82 -8.71
CA ASN A 123 -3.00 -13.59 -7.63
C ASN A 123 -4.52 -13.54 -7.74
#